data_AF-A0A7L4M9R7-F1
#
_entry.id   AF-A0A7L4M9R7-F1
#
_cell.length_a   1.000
_cell.length_b   1.000
_cell.length_c   1.000
_cell.angle_alpha   90.00
_cell.angle_beta   90.00
_cell.angle_gamma   90.00
#
_symmetry.space_group_name_H-M   'P 1'
#
loop_
_entity.id
_entity.type
_entity.pdbx_description
1 polymer ?
#
loop_
_entity_poly.entity_id
_entity_poly.type
_entity_poly.pdbx_seq_one_letter_code
_entity_poly.pdbx_strand_id
1 'polypeptide(L)'
;QGSGDILLDNVNCVGDEVSLSHCSHPGWRIHNCAHYEDAGVVCAGAVIAMCRVPGASLRLSGGRHSCEGRVEMYNGNSWGTVCDDQWDLNDARVVCRQLGCGQPMAAPGNAHFGLGSGSIFLDDVQCRGDEPSLQMCRHNGWGVHNCRHLEDASVICAGAWAAVATSSPVGPTGQV
;
A
#
# COMPACT_ATOMS: atom_id res chain seq x y z
N GLN A 1 0.82 -29.57 11.18
CA GLN A 1 1.65 -30.55 10.44
C GLN A 1 1.03 -30.72 9.07
N GLY A 2 1.81 -30.63 8.01
CA GLY A 2 1.36 -30.79 6.63
C GLY A 2 1.30 -32.26 6.18
N SER A 3 1.03 -32.45 4.90
CA SER A 3 0.96 -33.75 4.22
C SER A 3 1.35 -33.58 2.74
N GLY A 4 1.99 -34.58 2.13
CA GLY A 4 2.35 -34.59 0.71
C GLY A 4 3.85 -34.43 0.49
N ASP A 5 4.25 -33.84 -0.64
CA ASP A 5 5.66 -33.61 -0.94
C ASP A 5 6.22 -32.44 -0.10
N ILE A 6 7.41 -32.63 0.49
CA ILE A 6 8.20 -31.54 1.05
C ILE A 6 9.10 -30.98 -0.07
N LEU A 7 8.97 -29.69 -0.35
CA LEU A 7 9.54 -29.09 -1.56
C LEU A 7 10.93 -28.49 -1.36
N LEU A 8 11.19 -27.94 -0.18
CA LEU A 8 12.40 -27.20 0.14
C LEU A 8 12.90 -27.57 1.53
N ASP A 9 14.22 -27.53 1.71
CA ASP A 9 14.96 -27.80 2.95
C ASP A 9 16.17 -26.86 2.99
N ASN A 10 16.65 -26.54 4.20
CA ASN A 10 17.80 -25.67 4.43
C ASN A 10 17.74 -24.35 3.64
N VAL A 11 16.55 -23.75 3.57
CA VAL A 11 16.32 -22.47 2.88
C VAL A 11 17.07 -21.37 3.62
N ASN A 12 18.03 -20.74 2.93
CA ASN A 12 18.85 -19.66 3.46
C ASN A 12 18.71 -18.41 2.58
N CYS A 13 17.93 -17.45 3.06
CA CYS A 13 17.66 -16.19 2.38
C CYS A 13 18.56 -15.05 2.92
N VAL A 14 18.90 -14.10 2.05
CA VAL A 14 19.61 -12.85 2.37
C VAL A 14 18.63 -11.78 2.86
N GLY A 15 17.39 -11.79 2.34
CA GLY A 15 16.29 -10.91 2.75
C GLY A 15 15.81 -9.92 1.70
N ASP A 16 16.39 -9.93 0.50
CA ASP A 16 15.99 -9.11 -0.65
C ASP A 16 15.40 -9.95 -1.81
N GLU A 17 15.27 -11.27 -1.61
CA GLU A 17 14.62 -12.16 -2.56
C GLU A 17 13.12 -11.89 -2.67
N VAL A 18 12.60 -11.99 -3.89
CA VAL A 18 11.17 -11.80 -4.17
C VAL A 18 10.31 -13.04 -3.86
N SER A 19 10.94 -14.19 -3.59
CA SER A 19 10.28 -15.45 -3.24
C SER A 19 11.25 -16.46 -2.62
N LEU A 20 10.71 -17.42 -1.86
CA LEU A 20 11.49 -18.50 -1.23
C LEU A 20 12.25 -19.38 -2.22
N SER A 21 11.81 -19.45 -3.49
CA SER A 21 12.49 -20.19 -4.56
C SER A 21 13.81 -19.55 -5.02
N HIS A 22 14.04 -18.28 -4.71
CA HIS A 22 15.26 -17.56 -5.07
C HIS A 22 16.31 -17.57 -3.95
N CYS A 23 15.95 -18.04 -2.75
CA CYS A 23 16.91 -18.21 -1.67
C CYS A 23 17.87 -19.36 -1.98
N SER A 24 19.02 -19.41 -1.31
CA SER A 24 19.93 -20.54 -1.43
C SER A 24 19.30 -21.78 -0.78
N HIS A 25 19.25 -22.90 -1.50
CA HIS A 25 18.78 -24.19 -0.98
C HIS A 25 19.42 -25.37 -1.75
N PRO A 26 19.38 -26.60 -1.23
CA PRO A 26 20.00 -27.79 -1.84
C PRO A 26 19.38 -28.29 -3.16
N GLY A 27 18.31 -27.64 -3.63
CA GLY A 27 17.48 -28.08 -4.76
C GLY A 27 16.04 -28.46 -4.37
N TRP A 28 15.18 -28.65 -5.36
CA TRP A 28 13.76 -28.95 -5.15
C TRP A 28 13.55 -30.44 -4.86
N ARG A 29 12.74 -30.76 -3.85
CA ARG A 29 12.46 -32.13 -3.39
C ARG A 29 13.74 -32.89 -2.98
N ILE A 30 14.80 -32.16 -2.67
CA ILE A 30 16.05 -32.67 -2.11
C ILE A 30 16.08 -32.23 -0.65
N HIS A 31 15.60 -33.10 0.23
CA HIS A 31 15.50 -32.84 1.66
C HIS A 31 15.70 -34.14 2.44
N ASN A 32 16.09 -34.01 3.71
CA ASN A 32 16.02 -35.09 4.68
C ASN A 32 14.93 -34.87 5.74
N CYS A 33 14.12 -33.82 5.58
CA CYS A 33 13.03 -33.49 6.49
C CYS A 33 11.88 -34.49 6.43
N ALA A 34 11.14 -34.57 7.54
CA ALA A 34 9.79 -35.13 7.62
C ALA A 34 8.78 -34.05 8.02
N HIS A 35 7.48 -34.33 7.89
CA HIS A 35 6.44 -33.31 8.13
C HIS A 35 6.40 -32.77 9.56
N TYR A 36 6.99 -33.44 10.56
CA TYR A 36 7.08 -32.89 11.92
C TYR A 36 8.02 -31.69 11.99
N GLU A 37 8.79 -31.44 10.93
CA GLU A 37 9.74 -30.33 10.74
C GLU A 37 9.18 -29.26 9.79
N ASP A 38 7.92 -29.38 9.35
CA ASP A 38 7.30 -28.39 8.48
C ASP A 38 7.40 -26.99 9.12
N ALA A 39 8.09 -26.08 8.44
CA ALA A 39 8.28 -24.72 8.90
C ALA A 39 6.97 -23.92 8.80
N GLY A 40 6.67 -23.13 9.83
CA GLY A 40 5.58 -22.17 9.84
C GLY A 40 6.10 -20.75 9.99
N VAL A 41 5.37 -19.78 9.46
CA VAL A 41 5.63 -18.35 9.67
C VAL A 41 4.44 -17.71 10.37
N VAL A 42 4.72 -16.91 11.39
CA VAL A 42 3.74 -15.94 11.90
C VAL A 42 4.15 -14.60 11.34
N CYS A 43 3.47 -14.20 10.27
CA CYS A 43 3.62 -12.84 9.77
C CYS A 43 2.98 -11.90 10.79
N ALA A 44 3.60 -10.76 11.03
CA ALA A 44 2.93 -9.67 11.71
C ALA A 44 1.79 -9.20 10.78
N GLY A 45 0.59 -9.73 10.99
CA GLY A 45 -0.57 -9.44 10.16
C GLY A 45 -0.81 -7.94 10.18
N ALA A 46 -0.52 -7.28 9.06
CA ALA A 46 -0.57 -5.83 8.89
C ALA A 46 -0.30 -5.05 10.19
N VAL A 47 0.84 -5.32 10.86
CA VAL A 47 1.32 -4.31 11.80
C VAL A 47 1.79 -3.15 10.96
N ILE A 48 0.90 -2.16 10.92
CA ILE A 48 1.11 -0.84 10.39
C ILE A 48 2.44 -0.35 10.96
N ALA A 49 3.39 -0.10 10.05
CA ALA A 49 4.76 0.37 10.23
C ALA A 49 5.89 -0.69 10.10
N MET A 50 6.71 -0.47 9.06
CA MET A 50 8.15 -0.73 9.00
C MET A 50 8.72 -1.96 8.29
N CYS A 51 7.96 -2.69 7.46
CA CYS A 51 8.57 -3.08 6.19
C CYS A 51 8.51 -1.85 5.28
N ARG A 52 9.51 -0.96 5.39
CA ARG A 52 9.80 -0.02 4.32
C ARG A 52 10.16 -0.89 3.13
N VAL A 53 9.20 -1.20 2.26
CA VAL A 53 9.53 -1.73 0.93
C VAL A 53 10.50 -0.70 0.36
N PRO A 54 11.79 -1.03 0.13
CA PRO A 54 12.68 -0.12 -0.55
C PRO A 54 12.03 0.19 -1.90
N GLY A 55 11.51 1.42 -2.06
CA GLY A 55 10.68 1.79 -3.21
C GLY A 55 9.18 1.64 -3.00
N ALA A 56 8.60 2.22 -1.93
CA ALA A 56 7.16 2.49 -1.93
C ALA A 56 6.82 3.27 -3.21
N SER A 57 6.16 2.61 -4.17
CA SER A 57 5.81 3.16 -5.48
C SER A 57 4.76 4.26 -5.40
N LEU A 58 4.47 4.80 -4.21
CA LEU A 58 3.43 5.79 -3.94
C LEU A 58 3.80 6.68 -2.74
N ARG A 59 3.57 7.99 -2.86
CA ARG A 59 3.71 8.99 -1.77
C ARG A 59 2.63 10.08 -1.89
N LEU A 60 2.44 10.84 -0.81
CA LEU A 60 1.60 12.04 -0.81
C LEU A 60 2.47 13.30 -0.68
N SER A 61 2.18 14.29 -1.52
CA SER A 61 2.93 15.56 -1.60
C SER A 61 2.01 16.76 -1.42
N GLY A 62 2.50 17.85 -0.83
CA GLY A 62 1.76 19.12 -0.71
C GLY A 62 0.73 19.20 0.44
N GLY A 63 0.51 18.11 1.17
CA GLY A 63 -0.35 18.08 2.36
C GLY A 63 0.29 18.71 3.60
N ARG A 64 -0.54 19.01 4.63
CA ARG A 64 -0.06 19.52 5.92
C ARG A 64 0.54 18.41 6.80
N HIS A 65 0.21 17.15 6.51
CA HIS A 65 0.76 15.97 7.17
C HIS A 65 0.88 14.80 6.19
N SER A 66 1.54 13.72 6.61
CA SER A 66 1.88 12.57 5.74
C SER A 66 0.68 11.78 5.18
N CYS A 67 -0.52 11.97 5.73
CA CYS A 67 -1.74 11.26 5.32
C CYS A 67 -2.74 12.12 4.52
N GLU A 68 -2.29 13.22 3.94
CA GLU A 68 -3.04 13.97 2.94
C GLU A 68 -2.08 14.51 1.87
N GLY A 69 -2.56 14.70 0.65
CA GLY A 69 -1.77 15.31 -0.42
C GLY A 69 -2.10 14.80 -1.81
N ARG A 70 -1.40 15.37 -2.79
CA ARG A 70 -1.37 14.90 -4.19
C ARG A 70 -0.76 13.51 -4.25
N VAL A 71 -1.37 12.62 -5.01
CA VAL A 71 -0.90 11.24 -5.20
C VAL A 71 0.23 11.23 -6.23
N GLU A 72 1.40 10.77 -5.81
CA GLU A 72 2.55 10.60 -6.70
C GLU A 72 3.05 9.16 -6.65
N MET A 73 3.35 8.60 -7.81
CA MET A 73 3.83 7.22 -7.96
C MET A 73 5.27 7.18 -8.47
N TYR A 74 6.00 6.11 -8.16
CA TYR A 74 7.36 5.87 -8.64
C TYR A 74 7.41 4.65 -9.56
N ASN A 75 7.90 4.84 -10.79
CA ASN A 75 7.97 3.79 -11.81
C ASN A 75 9.33 3.06 -11.88
N GLY A 76 10.23 3.27 -10.92
CA GLY A 76 11.60 2.75 -10.93
C GLY A 76 12.66 3.74 -11.43
N ASN A 77 12.25 4.83 -12.09
CA ASN A 77 13.15 5.87 -12.61
C ASN A 77 12.77 7.26 -12.10
N SER A 78 11.50 7.63 -12.19
CA SER A 78 11.01 8.97 -11.86
C SER A 78 9.69 8.93 -11.09
N TRP A 79 9.42 10.03 -10.40
CA TRP A 79 8.11 10.31 -9.81
C TRP A 79 7.19 10.92 -10.87
N GLY A 80 5.90 10.59 -10.78
CA GLY A 80 4.84 11.10 -11.63
C GLY A 80 3.51 11.13 -10.89
N THR A 81 2.47 11.69 -11.50
CA THR A 81 1.17 11.93 -10.86
C THR A 81 0.07 11.00 -11.39
N VAL A 82 -1.12 11.13 -10.84
CA VAL A 82 -2.34 10.39 -11.21
C VAL A 82 -3.40 11.41 -11.60
N CYS A 83 -4.13 11.18 -12.70
CA CYS A 83 -5.24 12.05 -13.11
C CYS A 83 -6.48 11.84 -12.22
N ASP A 84 -7.30 12.89 -12.06
CA ASP A 84 -8.53 12.89 -11.27
C ASP A 84 -9.80 12.48 -12.05
N ASP A 85 -9.67 12.15 -13.34
CA ASP A 85 -10.76 11.57 -14.12
C ASP A 85 -11.19 10.21 -13.52
N GLN A 86 -12.48 10.13 -13.20
CA GLN A 86 -13.12 9.02 -12.46
C GLN A 86 -12.61 8.77 -11.03
N TRP A 87 -11.78 9.66 -10.49
CA TRP A 87 -11.19 9.54 -9.17
C TRP A 87 -12.22 9.64 -8.04
N ASP A 88 -12.35 8.58 -7.24
CA ASP A 88 -13.38 8.45 -6.22
C ASP A 88 -12.86 7.96 -4.84
N LEU A 89 -13.80 7.75 -3.90
CA LEU A 89 -13.48 7.30 -2.55
C LEU A 89 -12.94 5.86 -2.48
N ASN A 90 -13.21 5.01 -3.47
CA ASN A 90 -12.64 3.67 -3.56
C ASN A 90 -11.17 3.74 -3.98
N ASP A 91 -10.81 4.65 -4.88
CA ASP A 91 -9.41 4.91 -5.23
C ASP A 91 -8.65 5.45 -4.02
N ALA A 92 -9.24 6.44 -3.33
CA ALA A 92 -8.68 6.95 -2.08
C ALA A 92 -8.57 5.86 -1.01
N ARG A 93 -9.50 4.91 -0.94
CA ARG A 93 -9.42 3.77 -0.01
C ARG A 93 -8.17 2.94 -0.25
N VAL A 94 -7.88 2.62 -1.51
CA VAL A 94 -6.68 1.85 -1.88
C VAL A 94 -5.43 2.63 -1.51
N VAL A 95 -5.36 3.92 -1.84
CA VAL A 95 -4.21 4.78 -1.50
C VAL A 95 -4.00 4.89 0.01
N CYS A 96 -5.04 5.24 0.77
CA CYS A 96 -4.95 5.40 2.22
C CYS A 96 -4.54 4.10 2.91
N ARG A 97 -5.05 2.96 2.43
CA ARG A 97 -4.66 1.64 2.93
C ARG A 97 -3.23 1.28 2.55
N GLN A 98 -2.83 1.51 1.30
CA GLN A 98 -1.48 1.24 0.80
C GLN A 98 -0.42 2.02 1.58
N LEU A 99 -0.76 3.23 2.05
CA LEU A 99 0.12 4.09 2.87
C LEU A 99 -0.02 3.87 4.38
N GLY A 100 -0.97 3.05 4.84
CA GLY A 100 -1.23 2.85 6.27
C GLY A 100 -1.83 4.06 6.97
N CYS A 101 -2.51 4.93 6.23
CA CYS A 101 -3.08 6.19 6.70
C CYS A 101 -4.54 6.10 7.19
N GLY A 102 -5.04 4.88 7.40
CA GLY A 102 -6.40 4.63 7.89
C GLY A 102 -7.46 4.70 6.79
N GLN A 103 -8.67 5.11 7.17
CA GLN A 103 -9.80 5.21 6.24
C GLN A 103 -9.69 6.44 5.33
N PRO A 104 -10.20 6.37 4.09
CA PRO A 104 -10.31 7.55 3.24
C PRO A 104 -11.36 8.51 3.80
N MET A 105 -11.05 9.80 3.80
CA MET A 105 -11.99 10.88 4.13
C MET A 105 -12.44 11.65 2.90
N ALA A 106 -11.54 11.84 1.93
CA ALA A 106 -11.85 12.50 0.67
C ALA A 106 -10.92 12.05 -0.47
N ALA A 107 -11.40 12.21 -1.70
CA ALA A 107 -10.66 12.01 -2.94
C ALA A 107 -10.67 13.31 -3.78
N PRO A 108 -9.96 14.38 -3.37
CA PRO A 108 -9.99 15.64 -4.10
C PRO A 108 -9.28 15.53 -5.46
N GLY A 109 -9.89 16.14 -6.49
CA GLY A 109 -9.26 16.37 -7.79
C GLY A 109 -8.69 17.78 -7.93
N ASN A 110 -8.56 18.23 -9.19
CA ASN A 110 -8.24 19.60 -9.60
C ASN A 110 -6.97 20.17 -8.94
N ALA A 111 -5.94 19.33 -8.78
CA ALA A 111 -4.68 19.69 -8.14
C ALA A 111 -4.86 20.39 -6.78
N HIS A 112 -5.79 19.88 -5.95
CA HIS A 112 -6.15 20.46 -4.66
C HIS A 112 -4.94 20.75 -3.74
N PHE A 113 -3.91 19.90 -3.77
CA PHE A 113 -2.65 20.10 -3.02
C PHE A 113 -1.50 20.65 -3.88
N GLY A 114 -1.86 21.38 -4.93
CA GLY A 114 -0.95 21.95 -5.92
C GLY A 114 -0.64 21.02 -7.07
N LEU A 115 -0.16 21.61 -8.16
CA LEU A 115 0.27 20.92 -9.37
C LEU A 115 1.49 20.03 -9.07
N GLY A 116 1.50 18.83 -9.63
CA GLY A 116 2.70 18.03 -9.74
C GLY A 116 3.54 18.42 -10.95
N SER A 117 4.46 17.53 -11.28
CA SER A 117 5.41 17.72 -12.38
C SER A 117 5.83 16.37 -12.95
N GLY A 118 6.31 16.36 -14.18
CA GLY A 118 6.83 15.16 -14.83
C GLY A 118 5.74 14.45 -15.62
N SER A 119 5.73 13.12 -15.57
CA SER A 119 4.74 12.30 -16.28
C SER A 119 3.49 12.12 -15.43
N ILE A 120 2.32 12.06 -16.07
CA ILE A 120 1.09 11.53 -15.46
C ILE A 120 1.06 10.04 -15.79
N PHE A 121 1.04 9.20 -14.76
CA PHE A 121 1.19 7.76 -14.94
C PHE A 121 -0.12 7.02 -15.10
N LEU A 122 -1.15 7.40 -14.36
CA LEU A 122 -2.46 6.73 -14.41
C LEU A 122 -3.58 7.72 -14.70
N ASP A 123 -4.59 7.23 -15.38
CA ASP A 123 -5.80 7.94 -15.81
C ASP A 123 -6.98 6.97 -15.88
N ASP A 124 -8.20 7.49 -15.70
CA ASP A 124 -9.46 6.74 -15.53
C ASP A 124 -9.34 5.60 -14.50
N VAL A 125 -8.71 5.91 -13.36
CA VAL A 125 -8.52 4.92 -12.28
C VAL A 125 -9.87 4.58 -11.67
N GLN A 126 -10.16 3.29 -11.58
CA GLN A 126 -11.44 2.75 -11.10
C GLN A 126 -11.18 1.54 -10.20
N CYS A 127 -10.78 1.80 -8.97
CA CYS A 127 -10.63 0.78 -7.95
C CYS A 127 -11.99 0.26 -7.45
N ARG A 128 -12.04 -1.01 -7.07
CA ARG A 128 -13.11 -1.61 -6.26
C ARG A 128 -12.98 -1.20 -4.80
N GLY A 129 -11.77 -0.85 -4.37
CA GLY A 129 -11.44 -0.43 -3.01
C GLY A 129 -10.72 -1.50 -2.19
N ASP A 130 -10.57 -2.71 -2.73
CA ASP A 130 -9.90 -3.85 -2.09
C ASP A 130 -8.60 -4.26 -2.79
N GLU A 131 -8.18 -3.56 -3.85
CA GLU A 131 -6.92 -3.78 -4.55
C GLU A 131 -5.71 -3.52 -3.67
N PRO A 132 -4.69 -4.40 -3.66
CA PRO A 132 -3.55 -4.29 -2.75
C PRO A 132 -2.68 -3.05 -3.04
N SER A 133 -2.78 -2.46 -4.24
CA SER A 133 -2.07 -1.22 -4.59
C SER A 133 -2.78 -0.50 -5.74
N LEU A 134 -2.58 0.82 -5.84
CA LEU A 134 -3.23 1.68 -6.83
C LEU A 134 -2.97 1.23 -8.29
N GLN A 135 -1.76 0.77 -8.58
CA GLN A 135 -1.36 0.25 -9.90
C GLN A 135 -2.09 -1.03 -10.33
N MET A 136 -2.82 -1.70 -9.43
CA MET A 136 -3.60 -2.90 -9.74
C MET A 136 -5.09 -2.61 -9.96
N CYS A 137 -5.51 -1.35 -9.76
CA CYS A 137 -6.84 -0.93 -10.12
C CYS A 137 -6.98 -0.89 -11.64
N ARG A 138 -8.23 -0.96 -12.12
CA ARG A 138 -8.49 -0.73 -13.54
C ARG A 138 -8.09 0.72 -13.88
N HIS A 139 -7.39 0.89 -15.01
CA HIS A 139 -6.94 2.18 -15.52
C HIS A 139 -6.64 2.06 -17.03
N ASN A 140 -6.45 3.17 -17.73
CA ASN A 140 -6.19 3.19 -19.19
C ASN A 140 -4.82 2.61 -19.60
N GLY A 141 -3.91 2.45 -18.65
CA GLY A 141 -2.55 1.96 -18.87
C GLY A 141 -1.52 3.02 -18.51
N TRP A 142 -0.28 2.60 -18.26
CA TRP A 142 0.76 3.51 -17.80
C TRP A 142 1.12 4.56 -18.87
N GLY A 143 1.03 5.83 -18.50
CA GLY A 143 1.33 6.97 -19.37
C GLY A 143 0.30 7.22 -20.49
N VAL A 144 -0.83 6.50 -20.47
CA VAL A 144 -1.94 6.71 -21.41
C VAL A 144 -2.98 7.59 -20.73
N HIS A 145 -2.96 8.87 -21.07
CA HIS A 145 -3.87 9.87 -20.50
C HIS A 145 -4.10 11.03 -21.46
N ASN A 146 -5.20 11.77 -21.25
CA ASN A 146 -5.48 13.06 -21.91
C ASN A 146 -5.34 14.26 -20.95
N CYS A 147 -5.03 14.00 -19.68
CA CYS A 147 -4.98 15.01 -18.62
C CYS A 147 -3.75 15.93 -18.65
N ARG A 148 -3.85 17.03 -17.89
CA ARG A 148 -2.80 17.98 -17.52
C ARG A 148 -2.63 17.98 -16.00
N HIS A 149 -1.55 18.57 -15.50
CA HIS A 149 -1.30 18.61 -14.05
C HIS A 149 -2.35 19.39 -13.23
N LEU A 150 -3.21 20.18 -13.89
CA LEU A 150 -4.36 20.79 -13.21
C LEU A 150 -5.40 19.74 -12.76
N GLU A 151 -5.35 18.54 -13.34
CA GLU A 151 -6.18 17.37 -13.05
C GLU A 151 -5.45 16.38 -12.14
N ASP A 152 -4.37 16.79 -11.45
CA ASP A 152 -3.66 15.87 -10.56
C ASP A 152 -4.54 15.49 -9.34
N ALA A 153 -4.77 14.19 -9.17
CA ALA A 153 -5.55 13.60 -8.11
C ALA A 153 -4.85 13.68 -6.74
N SER A 154 -5.68 13.74 -5.70
CA SER A 154 -5.25 13.86 -4.31
C SER A 154 -6.09 12.97 -3.40
N VAL A 155 -5.61 12.75 -2.17
CA VAL A 155 -6.37 12.07 -1.12
C VAL A 155 -6.25 12.80 0.21
N ILE A 156 -7.28 12.63 1.04
CA ILE A 156 -7.25 12.96 2.46
C ILE A 156 -7.66 11.70 3.22
N CYS A 157 -6.78 11.20 4.08
CA CYS A 157 -7.02 10.04 4.92
C CYS A 157 -7.20 10.48 6.38
N ALA A 158 -7.83 9.64 7.20
CA ALA A 158 -8.05 9.93 8.62
C ALA A 158 -6.75 10.06 9.43
N GLY A 159 -5.63 9.55 8.91
CA GLY A 159 -4.37 9.42 9.63
C GLY A 159 -4.41 8.28 10.64
N ALA A 160 -3.24 7.79 11.03
CA ALA A 160 -3.11 6.69 12.01
C ALA A 160 -3.65 7.03 13.41
N TRP A 161 -4.17 8.24 13.63
CA TRP A 161 -4.63 8.73 14.93
C TRP A 161 -6.14 8.57 15.18
N ALA A 162 -6.94 8.16 14.18
CA ALA A 162 -8.37 7.96 14.39
C ALA A 162 -8.73 6.68 15.16
N ALA A 163 -7.80 5.73 15.35
CA ALA A 163 -8.06 4.48 16.09
C ALA A 163 -7.89 4.60 17.62
N VAL A 164 -7.33 5.70 18.14
CA VAL A 164 -7.01 5.84 19.57
C VAL A 164 -8.07 6.63 20.35
N ALA A 165 -9.01 7.30 19.68
CA ALA A 165 -9.91 8.27 20.31
C ALA A 165 -11.30 7.74 20.73
N THR A 166 -11.46 6.47 21.10
CA THR A 166 -12.77 5.94 21.57
C THR A 166 -12.77 5.14 22.86
N SER A 167 -11.73 5.21 23.70
CA SER A 167 -11.84 4.68 25.07
C SER A 167 -11.23 5.63 26.12
N SER A 168 -11.88 6.77 26.34
CA SER A 168 -11.79 7.44 27.64
C SER A 168 -12.92 6.91 28.55
N PRO A 169 -12.62 6.31 29.71
CA PRO A 169 -13.65 5.95 30.68
C PRO A 169 -14.23 7.24 31.28
N VAL A 170 -15.55 7.39 31.20
CA VAL A 170 -16.28 8.44 31.93
C VAL A 170 -16.12 8.14 33.43
N GLY A 171 -15.37 8.98 34.14
CA GLY A 171 -15.29 8.94 35.60
C GLY A 171 -16.65 9.33 36.22
N PRO A 172 -17.03 8.75 37.37
CA PRO A 172 -18.32 9.04 37.98
C PRO A 172 -18.33 10.48 38.53
N THR A 173 -19.35 11.25 38.16
CA THR A 173 -19.67 12.52 38.77
C THR A 173 -20.11 12.30 40.22
N GLY A 174 -19.33 12.82 41.17
CA GLY A 174 -19.71 12.91 42.58
C GLY A 174 -20.80 13.96 42.79
N GLN A 175 -21.89 13.56 43.46
CA GLN A 175 -22.89 14.45 44.04
C GLN A 175 -22.39 14.95 45.41
N VAL A 176 -22.56 16.25 45.66
CA VAL A 176 -22.67 16.85 47.00
C VAL A 176 -24.08 17.37 47.18
#